data_AF-A0A958RIH0-F1
#
_entry.id   AF-A0A958RIH0-F1
#
_cell.length_a   1.000
_cell.length_b   1.000
_cell.length_c   1.000
_cell.angle_alpha   90.00
_cell.angle_beta   90.00
_cell.angle_gamma   90.00
#
_symmetry.space_group_name_H-M   'P 1'
#
loop_
_entity.id
_entity.type
_entity.pdbx_description
1 polymer ?
#
loop_
_entity_poly.entity_id
_entity_poly.type
_entity_poly.pdbx_seq_one_letter_code
_entity_poly.pdbx_strand_id
1 'polypeptide(L)'
;MFVNKFAEIEEAAGQKAFVESNVLPTQMSREAKAKLEEMGVEFLGKTKGTRIFQDVKLPDGWSRIATEHTMWSELLNEKGEVVAEVFYKASSHDKRAELQMRMGV
;
A
#
# COMPACT_ATOMS: atom_id res chain seq x y z
N MET A 1 8.14 -19.12 -23.98
CA MET A 1 8.08 -18.71 -22.56
C MET A 1 8.18 -17.18 -22.52
N PHE A 2 7.05 -16.46 -22.59
CA PHE A 2 7.02 -14.99 -22.76
C PHE A 2 6.08 -14.29 -21.76
N VAL A 3 5.71 -14.97 -20.67
CA VAL A 3 4.66 -14.48 -19.76
C VAL A 3 5.22 -13.61 -18.62
N ASN A 4 6.50 -13.75 -18.24
CA ASN A 4 7.03 -13.07 -17.04
C ASN A 4 7.27 -11.56 -17.21
N LYS A 5 7.80 -11.12 -18.36
CA LYS A 5 8.30 -9.74 -18.49
C LYS A 5 7.21 -8.66 -18.50
N PHE A 6 6.00 -8.99 -18.97
CA PHE A 6 4.88 -8.05 -18.99
C PHE A 6 4.31 -7.81 -17.60
N ALA A 7 4.15 -8.88 -16.81
CA ALA A 7 3.71 -8.78 -15.43
C ALA A 7 4.70 -7.94 -14.61
N GLU A 8 6.01 -8.18 -14.71
CA GLU A 8 7.02 -7.40 -13.97
C GLU A 8 6.98 -5.89 -14.27
N ILE A 9 6.69 -5.50 -15.52
CA ILE A 9 6.52 -4.10 -15.91
C ILE A 9 5.23 -3.51 -15.31
N GLU A 10 4.12 -4.25 -15.35
CA GLU A 10 2.86 -3.84 -14.72
C GLU A 10 3.02 -3.69 -13.20
N GLU A 11 3.72 -4.63 -12.55
CA GLU A 11 3.99 -4.61 -11.11
C GLU A 11 4.85 -3.41 -10.70
N ALA A 12 5.97 -3.18 -11.39
CA ALA A 12 6.83 -2.02 -11.13
C ALA A 12 6.10 -0.68 -11.34
N ALA A 13 5.26 -0.58 -12.39
CA ALA A 13 4.44 0.61 -12.62
C ALA A 13 3.39 0.80 -11.52
N GLY A 14 2.77 -0.28 -11.05
CA GLY A 14 1.81 -0.28 -9.96
C GLY A 14 2.43 0.13 -8.63
N GLN A 15 3.60 -0.39 -8.29
CA GLN A 15 4.36 -0.02 -7.10
C GLN A 15 4.71 1.47 -7.09
N LYS A 16 5.22 1.99 -8.22
CA LYS A 16 5.53 3.41 -8.35
C LYS A 16 4.28 4.28 -8.13
N ALA A 17 3.16 3.91 -8.78
CA ALA A 17 1.90 4.64 -8.61
C ALA A 17 1.41 4.60 -7.15
N PHE A 18 1.61 3.47 -6.44
CA PHE A 18 1.24 3.36 -5.03
C PHE A 18 2.08 4.28 -4.13
N VAL A 19 3.40 4.32 -4.34
CA VAL A 19 4.33 5.17 -3.58
C VAL A 19 4.00 6.65 -3.72
N GLU A 20 3.58 7.08 -4.90
CA GLU A 20 3.21 8.48 -5.19
C GLU A 20 1.76 8.84 -4.81
N SER A 21 0.97 7.87 -4.31
CA SER A 21 -0.46 8.04 -4.03
C SER A 21 -0.79 8.30 -2.56
N ASN A 22 -2.02 8.75 -2.33
CA ASN A 22 -2.62 8.90 -1.00
C ASN A 22 -3.69 7.83 -0.72
N VAL A 23 -3.49 6.59 -1.21
CA VAL A 23 -4.46 5.50 -1.01
C VAL A 23 -3.86 4.36 -0.20
N LEU A 24 -4.63 3.67 0.64
CA LEU A 24 -4.21 2.39 1.23
C LEU A 24 -5.08 1.25 0.70
N PRO A 25 -4.59 0.00 0.75
CA PRO A 25 -5.43 -1.16 0.45
C PRO A 25 -6.72 -1.16 1.26
N THR A 26 -7.82 -1.66 0.71
CA THR A 26 -9.05 -1.91 1.47
C THR A 26 -8.98 -3.22 2.25
N GLN A 27 -8.11 -4.15 1.83
CA GLN A 27 -7.88 -5.42 2.50
C GLN A 27 -6.80 -5.27 3.58
N MET A 28 -7.23 -5.20 4.84
CA MET A 28 -6.39 -5.21 6.03
C MET A 28 -7.19 -5.76 7.22
N SER A 29 -6.51 -6.19 8.29
CA SER A 29 -7.21 -6.62 9.51
C SER A 29 -7.88 -5.43 10.21
N ARG A 30 -8.87 -5.71 11.07
CA ARG A 30 -9.52 -4.66 11.86
C ARG A 30 -8.54 -4.03 12.85
N GLU A 31 -7.65 -4.82 13.44
CA GLU A 31 -6.61 -4.30 14.34
C GLU A 31 -5.64 -3.39 13.59
N ALA A 32 -5.23 -3.77 12.37
CA ALA A 32 -4.36 -2.96 11.54
C ALA A 32 -4.99 -1.60 11.22
N LYS A 33 -6.26 -1.59 10.81
CA LYS A 33 -6.99 -0.35 10.55
C LYS A 33 -7.08 0.53 11.80
N ALA A 34 -7.50 -0.04 12.93
CA ALA A 34 -7.64 0.69 14.18
C ALA A 34 -6.31 1.29 14.65
N LYS A 35 -5.21 0.53 14.55
CA LYS A 35 -3.87 1.02 14.88
C LYS A 35 -3.42 2.18 13.99
N LEU A 36 -3.70 2.12 12.68
CA LEU A 36 -3.41 3.23 11.77
C LEU A 36 -4.24 4.48 12.12
N GLU A 37 -5.52 4.32 12.48
CA GLU A 37 -6.37 5.42 12.95
C GLU A 37 -5.84 6.02 14.27
N GLU A 38 -5.41 5.19 15.23
CA GLU A 38 -4.76 5.62 16.48
C GLU A 38 -3.46 6.40 16.23
N MET A 39 -2.72 6.03 15.18
CA MET A 39 -1.49 6.71 14.75
C MET A 39 -1.76 7.97 13.91
N GLY A 40 -3.03 8.32 13.67
CA GLY A 40 -3.44 9.57 13.01
C GLY A 40 -3.76 9.46 11.52
N VAL A 41 -3.82 8.25 10.95
CA VAL A 41 -4.26 8.06 9.56
C VAL A 41 -5.76 8.27 9.48
N GLU A 42 -6.19 9.22 8.64
CA GLU A 42 -7.62 9.45 8.38
C GLU A 42 -8.06 8.66 7.14
N PHE A 43 -9.07 7.79 7.27
CA PHE A 43 -9.66 7.06 6.15
C PHE A 43 -10.84 7.83 5.54
N LEU A 44 -10.70 8.28 4.30
CA LEU A 44 -11.64 9.17 3.62
C LEU A 44 -12.71 8.42 2.79
N GLY A 45 -12.58 7.10 2.65
CA GLY A 45 -13.52 6.25 1.93
C GLY A 45 -12.90 5.57 0.70
N LYS A 46 -13.72 4.83 -0.06
CA LYS A 46 -13.23 4.07 -1.22
C LYS A 46 -12.85 5.00 -2.37
N THR A 47 -11.66 4.76 -2.95
CA THR A 47 -11.19 5.51 -4.11
C THR A 47 -12.09 5.26 -5.31
N LYS A 48 -12.47 6.33 -6.03
CA LYS A 48 -13.35 6.22 -7.19
C LYS A 48 -12.71 5.37 -8.29
N GLY A 49 -13.46 4.41 -8.83
CA GLY A 49 -13.01 3.55 -9.93
C GLY A 49 -12.22 2.32 -9.51
N THR A 50 -11.99 2.10 -8.21
CA THR A 50 -11.34 0.88 -7.71
C THR A 50 -11.99 0.40 -6.40
N ARG A 51 -11.98 -0.92 -6.16
CA ARG A 51 -12.50 -1.53 -4.93
C ARG A 51 -11.40 -1.96 -3.96
N ILE A 52 -10.17 -2.05 -4.43
CA ILE A 52 -9.02 -2.59 -3.69
C ILE A 52 -8.23 -1.49 -2.96
N PHE A 53 -8.55 -0.21 -3.22
CA PHE A 53 -7.94 0.95 -2.56
C PHE A 53 -8.99 1.89 -1.95
N GLN A 54 -8.57 2.61 -0.92
CA GLN A 54 -9.32 3.64 -0.23
C GLN A 54 -8.43 4.86 -0.03
N ASP A 55 -9.02 6.04 -0.18
CA ASP A 55 -8.35 7.32 0.00
C ASP A 55 -8.06 7.53 1.48
N VAL A 56 -6.85 8.00 1.78
CA VAL A 56 -6.42 8.31 3.14
C VAL A 56 -5.71 9.65 3.19
N LYS A 57 -5.67 10.24 4.37
CA LYS A 57 -4.75 11.32 4.70
C LYS A 57 -3.74 10.77 5.70
N LEU A 58 -2.47 10.75 5.30
CA LEU A 58 -1.39 10.36 6.19
C LEU A 58 -1.02 11.53 7.11
N PRO A 59 -0.55 11.27 8.34
CA PRO A 59 0.03 12.29 9.20
C PRO A 59 1.24 12.96 8.55
N ASP A 60 1.56 14.18 8.99
CA ASP A 60 2.74 14.90 8.52
C ASP A 60 4.03 14.12 8.80
N GLY A 61 4.94 14.10 7.84
CA GLY A 61 6.21 13.37 7.93
C GLY A 61 6.13 11.88 7.57
N TRP A 62 4.93 11.31 7.43
CA TRP A 62 4.78 9.93 6.96
C TRP A 62 5.09 9.82 5.47
N SER A 63 5.65 8.69 5.08
CA SER A 63 6.07 8.46 3.69
C SER A 63 5.87 7.01 3.27
N ARG A 64 6.01 6.75 1.98
CA ARG A 64 5.95 5.42 1.40
C ARG A 64 7.20 5.20 0.60
N ILE A 65 7.76 3.99 0.65
CA ILE A 65 8.92 3.63 -0.15
C ILE A 65 8.69 2.31 -0.87
N ALA A 66 9.25 2.21 -2.08
CA ALA A 66 9.33 0.96 -2.80
C ALA A 66 10.41 0.07 -2.17
N THR A 67 10.14 -1.23 -2.08
CA THR A 67 11.15 -2.24 -1.72
C THR A 67 11.82 -2.78 -2.99
N GLU A 68 12.87 -3.60 -2.83
CA GLU A 68 13.53 -4.30 -3.94
C GLU A 68 12.58 -5.26 -4.68
N HIS A 69 11.51 -5.73 -4.02
CA HIS A 69 10.50 -6.56 -4.67
C HIS A 69 9.39 -5.68 -5.26
N THR A 70 9.15 -5.81 -6.56
CA THR A 70 8.21 -4.99 -7.35
C THR A 70 6.74 -4.99 -6.88
N MET A 71 6.37 -5.87 -5.94
CA MET A 71 5.01 -5.97 -5.40
C MET A 71 4.90 -5.43 -3.97
N TRP A 72 6.01 -5.10 -3.32
CA TRP A 72 6.03 -4.73 -1.91
C TRP A 72 6.45 -3.28 -1.74
N SER A 73 5.71 -2.55 -0.93
CA SER A 73 6.03 -1.19 -0.50
C SER A 73 5.95 -1.10 1.02
N GLU A 74 6.71 -0.19 1.61
CA GLU A 74 6.67 0.05 3.05
C GLU A 74 6.02 1.41 3.33
N LEU A 75 5.22 1.47 4.38
CA LEU A 75 4.69 2.70 4.96
C LEU A 75 5.56 3.08 6.16
N LEU A 76 6.12 4.29 6.12
CA LEU A 76 7.02 4.81 7.14
C LEU A 76 6.32 5.92 7.92
N ASN A 77 6.54 5.94 9.23
CA ASN A 77 6.10 7.04 10.08
C ASN A 77 7.03 8.27 9.95
N GLU A 78 6.74 9.31 10.73
CA GLU A 78 7.50 10.56 10.77
C GLU A 78 8.98 10.40 11.20
N LYS A 79 9.32 9.28 11.83
CA LYS A 79 10.69 8.94 12.25
C LYS A 79 11.43 8.09 11.21
N GLY A 80 10.77 7.73 10.12
CA GLY A 80 11.30 6.80 9.12
C GLY A 80 11.23 5.33 9.55
N GLU A 81 10.44 5.00 10.57
CA GLU A 81 10.24 3.61 11.00
C GLU A 81 9.14 2.97 10.16
N VAL A 82 9.36 1.74 9.70
CA VAL A 82 8.36 0.99 8.94
C VAL A 82 7.25 0.54 9.88
N VAL A 83 6.02 1.00 9.61
CA VAL A 83 4.85 0.68 10.43
C VAL A 83 3.93 -0.35 9.77
N ALA A 84 3.95 -0.41 8.44
CA ALA A 84 3.19 -1.39 7.68
C ALA A 84 3.89 -1.73 6.36
N GLU A 85 3.62 -2.93 5.89
CA GLU A 85 4.00 -3.41 4.56
C GLU A 85 2.74 -3.51 3.70
N VAL A 86 2.87 -3.11 2.45
CA VAL A 86 1.81 -3.13 1.45
C VAL A 86 2.21 -4.03 0.31
N PHE A 87 1.45 -5.10 0.13
CA PHE A 87 1.50 -5.94 -1.04
C PHE A 87 0.55 -5.40 -2.10
N TYR A 88 1.04 -5.12 -3.31
CA TYR A 88 0.23 -4.79 -4.46
C TYR A 88 0.66 -5.59 -5.67
N LYS A 89 -0.28 -6.41 -6.17
CA LYS A 89 -0.22 -7.10 -7.45
C LYS A 89 -1.07 -6.33 -8.47
N ALA A 90 -0.42 -5.66 -9.41
CA ALA A 90 -1.01 -4.80 -10.44
C ALA A 90 -1.47 -5.56 -11.70
N SER A 91 -1.16 -6.85 -11.82
CA SER A 91 -1.51 -7.68 -12.98
C SER A 91 -2.97 -7.56 -13.42
N SER A 92 -3.19 -7.43 -14.72
CA SER A 92 -4.52 -7.16 -15.31
C SER A 92 -5.61 -8.21 -15.00
N HIS A 93 -5.23 -9.45 -14.66
CA HIS A 93 -6.16 -10.57 -14.41
C HIS A 93 -6.36 -10.90 -12.92
N ASP A 94 -5.50 -10.41 -12.04
CA ASP A 94 -5.49 -10.73 -10.60
C ASP A 94 -4.95 -9.53 -9.80
N LYS A 95 -5.74 -8.44 -9.78
CA LYS A 95 -5.40 -7.25 -9.00
C LYS A 95 -5.70 -7.50 -7.53
N ARG A 96 -4.66 -7.52 -6.70
CA ARG A 96 -4.76 -7.70 -5.25
C ARG A 96 -3.91 -6.67 -4.54
N ALA A 97 -4.49 -5.98 -3.56
CA ALA A 97 -3.74 -5.09 -2.68
C ALA A 97 -4.06 -5.45 -1.23
N GLU A 98 -3.06 -5.63 -0.39
CA GLU A 98 -3.20 -6.01 1.01
C GLU A 98 -2.21 -5.22 1.87
N LEU A 99 -2.63 -4.84 3.07
CA LEU A 99 -1.78 -4.19 4.06
C LEU A 99 -1.65 -5.07 5.30
N GLN A 100 -0.41 -5.20 5.78
CA GLN A 100 -0.07 -5.89 7.01
C GLN A 100 0.74 -4.97 7.91
N MET A 101 0.41 -4.92 9.20
CA MET A 101 1.19 -4.14 10.17
C MET A 101 2.50 -4.85 10.47
N ARG A 102 3.58 -4.07 10.62
CA ARG A 102 4.84 -4.61 11.10
C ARG A 102 4.70 -4.90 12.60
N MET A 103 5.02 -6.12 13.01
CA MET A 103 4.98 -6.50 14.43
C MET A 103 6.01 -5.69 15.23
N GLY A 104 5.57 -5.03 16.30
CA GLY A 104 6.45 -4.28 17.22
C GLY A 104 6.18 -2.77 17.31
N VAL A 105 5.13 -2.26 16.65
CA VAL A 105 4.70 -0.85 16.65
C VAL A 105 3.44 -0.65 17.50
#